data_AF-A0A7K1TW20-F1
#
_entry.id   AF-A0A7K1TW20-F1
#
_cell.length_a   1.000
_cell.length_b   1.000
_cell.length_c   1.000
_cell.angle_alpha   90.00
_cell.angle_beta   90.00
_cell.angle_gamma   90.00
#
_symmetry.space_group_name_H-M   'P 1'
#
loop_
_entity.id
_entity.type
_entity.pdbx_description
1 polymer ?
#
loop_
_entity_poly.entity_id
_entity_poly.type
_entity_poly.pdbx_seq_one_letter_code
_entity_poly.pdbx_strand_id
1 'polypeptide(L)'
;MIEIPLYFVVPACEESVCGTDHGSLMPDELILTRTLLSFLALTGILVFMTGIRYLIAERDARYEWFGAVAGTAGVAWTIVDLTAKGLEGSTAIRTEEWIDPTRVVPTYLLYGAISHIMLAVFAAAFGYAVLKTSVLPKWVGWSAMGVLVLQVALIPTMFLGYNSSEFFAANGWGSVATFNGLTVLWIGVVGLVVMRRPRTLTP
;
A
#
# COMPACT_ATOMS: atom_id res chain seq x y z
N MET A 1 -7.29 -0.15 -3.16
CA MET A 1 -7.67 -1.36 -3.90
C MET A 1 -7.31 -2.52 -3.02
N ILE A 2 -8.31 -3.30 -2.64
CA ILE A 2 -8.12 -4.50 -1.83
C ILE A 2 -7.14 -5.35 -2.63
N GLU A 3 -6.00 -5.74 -2.06
CA GLU A 3 -5.40 -7.00 -2.50
C GLU A 3 -6.49 -8.02 -2.21
N ILE A 4 -7.42 -8.20 -3.15
CA ILE A 4 -8.43 -9.24 -3.01
C ILE A 4 -7.56 -10.47 -2.82
N PRO A 5 -7.71 -11.18 -1.70
CA PRO A 5 -6.89 -12.31 -1.34
C PRO A 5 -7.20 -13.47 -2.29
N LEU A 6 -7.21 -13.24 -3.60
CA LEU A 6 -7.35 -14.24 -4.64
C LEU A 6 -6.18 -15.23 -4.56
N TYR A 7 -5.02 -14.81 -4.03
CA TYR A 7 -3.92 -15.71 -3.63
C TYR A 7 -4.39 -16.77 -2.62
N PHE A 8 -5.49 -16.53 -1.90
CA PHE A 8 -6.00 -17.39 -0.84
C PHE A 8 -7.35 -18.02 -1.18
N VAL A 9 -7.95 -17.67 -2.33
CA VAL A 9 -9.16 -18.34 -2.84
C VAL A 9 -8.78 -19.56 -3.68
N VAL A 10 -7.60 -19.54 -4.31
CA VAL A 10 -7.06 -20.72 -4.99
C VAL A 10 -6.33 -21.56 -3.94
N PRO A 11 -6.74 -22.82 -3.69
CA PRO A 11 -6.05 -23.68 -2.74
C PRO A 11 -4.60 -23.85 -3.16
N ALA A 12 -3.68 -23.75 -2.19
CA ALA A 12 -2.28 -24.07 -2.41
C ALA A 12 -2.17 -25.45 -3.05
N CYS A 13 -1.51 -25.55 -4.19
CA CYS A 13 -1.34 -26.83 -4.86
C CYS A 13 -0.35 -27.69 -4.06
N GLU A 14 -0.66 -28.98 -3.94
CA GLU A 14 0.20 -29.95 -3.25
C GLU A 14 1.51 -30.12 -4.04
N GLU A 15 2.65 -30.15 -3.35
CA GLU A 15 3.99 -30.20 -3.95
C GLU A 15 4.12 -31.34 -4.98
N SER A 16 3.44 -32.47 -4.73
CA SER A 16 3.39 -33.64 -5.60
C SER A 16 2.71 -33.42 -6.96
N VAL A 17 1.89 -32.39 -7.09
CA VAL A 17 1.13 -32.08 -8.33
C VAL A 17 1.77 -30.91 -9.09
N CYS A 18 2.33 -29.93 -8.37
CA CYS A 18 2.79 -28.67 -8.98
C CYS A 18 4.29 -28.42 -8.86
N GLY A 19 5.07 -29.34 -8.28
CA GLY A 19 6.54 -29.25 -8.20
C GLY A 19 7.06 -28.02 -7.46
N THR A 20 6.21 -27.34 -6.69
CA THR A 20 6.52 -26.12 -5.96
C THR A 20 5.98 -26.25 -4.55
N ASP A 21 6.86 -26.01 -3.57
CA ASP A 21 6.64 -26.38 -2.18
C ASP A 21 5.36 -25.77 -1.61
N HIS A 22 5.08 -24.47 -1.84
CA HIS A 22 3.86 -23.80 -1.37
C HIS A 22 3.61 -22.50 -2.15
N GLY A 23 2.68 -22.45 -3.10
CA GLY A 23 2.31 -21.23 -3.82
C GLY A 23 0.88 -21.27 -4.33
N SER A 24 0.23 -20.13 -4.45
CA SER A 24 -1.10 -20.05 -5.06
C SER A 24 -0.95 -19.73 -6.54
N LEU A 25 -0.94 -20.78 -7.34
CA LEU A 25 -0.86 -20.71 -8.78
C LEU A 25 -2.12 -20.04 -9.34
N MET A 26 -1.94 -19.08 -10.25
CA MET A 26 -3.05 -18.32 -10.84
C MET A 26 -3.00 -18.30 -12.37
N PRO A 27 -4.17 -18.17 -13.04
CA PRO A 27 -4.22 -17.86 -14.46
C PRO A 27 -3.68 -16.45 -14.74
N ASP A 28 -2.94 -16.29 -15.83
CA ASP A 28 -2.27 -15.03 -16.20
C ASP A 28 -3.26 -13.87 -16.40
N GLU A 29 -4.43 -14.14 -16.98
CA GLU A 29 -5.49 -13.15 -17.18
C GLU A 29 -5.93 -12.48 -15.86
N LEU A 30 -5.96 -13.25 -14.76
CA LEU A 30 -6.35 -12.76 -13.45
C LEU A 30 -5.24 -11.86 -12.86
N ILE A 31 -3.98 -12.28 -13.00
CA ILE A 31 -2.81 -11.50 -12.55
C ILE A 31 -2.75 -10.17 -13.31
N LEU A 32 -2.94 -10.21 -14.62
CA LEU A 32 -2.94 -9.03 -15.48
C LEU A 32 -4.07 -8.07 -15.17
N THR A 33 -5.30 -8.58 -15.02
CA THR A 33 -6.46 -7.75 -14.68
C THR A 33 -6.28 -7.06 -13.34
N ARG A 34 -5.79 -7.80 -12.32
CA ARG A 34 -5.47 -7.22 -11.00
C ARG A 34 -4.39 -6.15 -11.08
N THR A 35 -3.35 -6.39 -11.86
CA THR A 35 -2.23 -5.44 -12.04
C THR A 35 -2.71 -4.16 -12.71
N LEU A 36 -3.52 -4.27 -13.77
CA LEU A 36 -4.13 -3.14 -14.46
C LEU A 36 -4.99 -2.29 -13.52
N LEU A 37 -5.87 -2.94 -12.74
CA LEU A 37 -6.67 -2.25 -11.75
C LEU A 37 -5.74 -1.53 -10.76
N SER A 38 -4.73 -2.22 -10.23
CA SER A 38 -3.78 -1.66 -9.25
C SER A 38 -3.12 -0.39 -9.78
N PHE A 39 -2.69 -0.37 -11.05
CA PHE A 39 -2.15 0.83 -11.68
C PHE A 39 -3.12 2.01 -11.71
N LEU A 40 -4.40 1.76 -12.02
CA LEU A 40 -5.41 2.81 -12.03
C LEU A 40 -5.63 3.40 -10.62
N ALA A 41 -5.73 2.57 -9.58
CA ALA A 41 -5.87 3.09 -8.23
C ALA A 41 -4.62 3.80 -7.73
N LEU A 42 -3.42 3.24 -7.97
CA LEU A 42 -2.17 3.86 -7.57
C LEU A 42 -1.95 5.20 -8.26
N THR A 43 -2.40 5.36 -9.51
CA THR A 43 -2.41 6.67 -10.18
C THR A 43 -3.29 7.67 -9.44
N GLY A 44 -4.49 7.27 -9.03
CA GLY A 44 -5.36 8.11 -8.21
C GLY A 44 -4.75 8.47 -6.85
N ILE A 45 -4.10 7.50 -6.19
CA ILE A 45 -3.40 7.73 -4.92
C ILE A 45 -2.20 8.65 -5.12
N LEU A 46 -1.45 8.53 -6.22
CA LEU A 46 -0.32 9.41 -6.53
C LEU A 46 -0.77 10.87 -6.60
N VAL A 47 -1.88 11.15 -7.27
CA VAL A 47 -2.48 12.49 -7.33
C VAL A 47 -2.87 12.96 -5.94
N PHE A 48 -3.53 12.11 -5.16
CA PHE A 48 -3.91 12.43 -3.78
C PHE A 48 -2.70 12.77 -2.90
N MET A 49 -1.65 11.94 -2.92
CA MET A 49 -0.43 12.12 -2.14
C MET A 49 0.29 13.42 -2.51
N THR A 50 0.34 13.74 -3.81
CA THR A 50 0.92 14.99 -4.31
C THR A 50 0.17 16.23 -3.76
N GLY A 51 -1.14 16.12 -3.59
CA GLY A 51 -1.99 17.21 -3.08
C GLY A 51 -1.86 17.50 -1.57
N ILE A 52 -1.25 16.61 -0.79
CA ILE A 52 -1.25 16.71 0.69
C ILE A 52 -0.55 17.95 1.21
N ARG A 53 0.57 18.34 0.59
CA ARG A 53 1.30 19.57 0.97
C ARG A 53 0.40 20.79 0.84
N TYR A 54 -0.32 20.90 -0.28
CA TYR A 54 -1.21 22.03 -0.54
C TYR A 54 -2.35 22.09 0.48
N LEU A 55 -2.96 20.93 0.80
CA LEU A 55 -4.03 20.85 1.79
C LEU A 55 -3.58 21.34 3.18
N ILE A 56 -2.37 20.99 3.61
CA ILE A 56 -1.85 21.40 4.92
C ILE A 56 -1.41 22.87 4.91
N ALA A 57 -0.71 23.30 3.85
CA ALA A 57 -0.22 24.66 3.71
C ALA A 57 -1.34 25.71 3.64
N GLU A 58 -2.45 25.39 2.96
CA GLU A 58 -3.64 26.25 2.87
C GLU A 58 -4.25 26.53 4.25
N ARG A 59 -4.13 25.59 5.19
CA ARG A 59 -4.68 25.74 6.54
C ARG A 59 -3.76 26.48 7.50
N ASP A 60 -2.47 26.12 7.52
CA ASP A 60 -1.43 26.75 8.34
C ASP A 60 -0.04 26.50 7.73
N ALA A 61 0.54 27.55 7.11
CA ALA A 61 1.83 27.48 6.43
C ALA A 61 3.00 27.04 7.34
N ARG A 62 2.89 27.18 8.67
CA ARG A 62 3.96 26.74 9.59
C ARG A 62 4.15 25.22 9.60
N TYR A 63 3.12 24.46 9.19
CA TYR A 63 3.14 23.01 9.11
C TYR A 63 3.33 22.49 7.68
N GLU A 64 3.60 23.37 6.71
CA GLU A 64 3.81 23.00 5.31
C GLU A 64 4.88 21.91 5.16
N TRP A 65 5.97 22.00 5.94
CA TRP A 65 7.06 21.03 5.85
C TRP A 65 6.61 19.60 6.20
N PHE A 66 5.69 19.43 7.15
CA PHE A 66 5.10 18.13 7.45
C PHE A 66 4.24 17.64 6.28
N GLY A 67 3.51 18.55 5.63
CA GLY A 67 2.76 18.23 4.41
C GLY A 67 3.66 17.85 3.24
N ALA A 68 4.84 18.47 3.11
CA ALA A 68 5.85 18.12 2.11
C ALA A 68 6.43 16.72 2.39
N VAL A 69 6.83 16.44 3.64
CA VAL A 69 7.34 15.11 4.03
C VAL A 69 6.29 14.03 3.79
N ALA A 70 5.05 14.27 4.22
CA ALA A 70 3.94 13.34 4.01
C ALA A 70 3.69 13.09 2.51
N GLY A 71 3.58 14.15 1.71
CA GLY A 71 3.36 14.05 0.27
C GLY A 71 4.49 13.31 -0.45
N THR A 72 5.74 13.65 -0.17
CA THR A 72 6.92 12.99 -0.76
C THR A 72 6.99 11.51 -0.38
N ALA A 73 6.79 11.17 0.90
CA ALA A 73 6.78 9.77 1.34
C ALA A 73 5.63 8.96 0.71
N GLY A 74 4.43 9.56 0.62
CA GLY A 74 3.28 8.94 -0.04
C GLY A 74 3.49 8.71 -1.54
N VAL A 75 4.09 9.69 -2.24
CA VAL A 75 4.46 9.54 -3.66
C VAL A 75 5.54 8.47 -3.83
N ALA A 76 6.58 8.48 -2.99
CA ALA A 76 7.65 7.48 -3.04
C ALA A 76 7.09 6.07 -2.82
N TRP A 77 6.23 5.87 -1.82
CA TRP A 77 5.52 4.62 -1.61
C TRP A 77 4.72 4.18 -2.85
N THR A 78 3.99 5.12 -3.46
CA THR A 78 3.18 4.82 -4.65
C THR A 78 4.05 4.36 -5.84
N ILE A 79 5.24 4.96 -6.01
CA ILE A 79 6.20 4.57 -7.06
C ILE A 79 6.77 3.17 -6.77
N VAL A 80 7.10 2.88 -5.51
CA VAL A 80 7.57 1.54 -5.09
C VAL A 80 6.51 0.49 -5.40
N ASP A 81 5.25 0.75 -5.07
CA ASP A 81 4.15 -0.19 -5.28
C ASP A 81 3.85 -0.39 -6.78
N LEU A 82 3.84 0.69 -7.58
CA LEU A 82 3.75 0.61 -9.04
C LEU A 82 4.87 -0.24 -9.64
N THR A 83 6.10 -0.05 -9.16
CA THR A 83 7.27 -0.81 -9.61
C THR A 83 7.11 -2.28 -9.29
N ALA A 84 6.74 -2.60 -8.04
CA ALA A 84 6.53 -3.97 -7.61
C ALA A 84 5.42 -4.67 -8.42
N LYS A 85 4.28 -4.00 -8.62
CA LYS A 85 3.16 -4.54 -9.42
C LYS A 85 3.52 -4.69 -10.90
N GLY A 86 4.34 -3.79 -11.44
CA GLY A 86 4.88 -3.92 -12.80
C GLY A 86 5.79 -5.13 -12.98
N LEU A 87 6.64 -5.42 -11.99
CA LEU A 87 7.46 -6.62 -12.01
C LEU A 87 6.60 -7.90 -11.94
N GLU A 88 5.61 -7.95 -11.03
CA GLU A 88 4.65 -9.06 -10.95
C GLU A 88 3.91 -9.29 -12.27
N GLY A 89 3.32 -8.24 -12.84
CA GLY A 89 2.58 -8.32 -14.10
C GLY A 89 3.46 -8.75 -15.27
N SER A 90 4.73 -8.31 -15.29
CA SER A 90 5.67 -8.71 -16.35
C SER A 90 6.03 -10.20 -16.31
N THR A 91 6.02 -10.83 -15.14
CA THR A 91 6.24 -12.27 -15.05
C THR A 91 5.10 -13.08 -15.62
N ALA A 92 3.85 -12.67 -15.38
CA ALA A 92 2.67 -13.34 -15.93
C ALA A 92 2.59 -13.26 -17.47
N ILE A 93 3.19 -12.26 -18.11
CA ILE A 93 3.19 -12.12 -19.58
C ILE A 93 4.13 -13.14 -20.24
N ARG A 94 5.16 -13.62 -19.53
CA ARG A 94 6.28 -14.36 -20.13
C ARG A 94 6.15 -15.88 -20.07
N THR A 95 5.05 -16.41 -19.54
CA THR A 95 4.96 -17.80 -19.11
C THR A 95 3.63 -18.40 -19.54
N GLU A 96 3.66 -19.63 -20.06
CA GLU A 96 2.47 -20.39 -20.48
C GLU A 96 1.92 -21.30 -19.36
N GLU A 97 2.63 -21.35 -18.22
CA GLU A 97 2.32 -22.17 -17.06
C GLU A 97 1.82 -21.31 -15.89
N TRP A 98 1.08 -21.92 -14.95
CA TRP A 98 0.58 -21.18 -13.79
C TRP A 98 1.76 -20.74 -12.91
N ILE A 99 1.72 -19.51 -12.40
CA ILE A 99 2.82 -18.92 -11.62
C ILE A 99 2.32 -18.34 -10.30
N ASP A 100 3.18 -18.41 -9.28
CA ASP A 100 3.11 -17.55 -8.11
C ASP A 100 3.96 -16.28 -8.31
N PRO A 101 3.36 -15.16 -8.73
CA PRO A 101 4.09 -13.92 -9.00
C PRO A 101 4.73 -13.30 -7.75
N THR A 102 4.37 -13.76 -6.54
CA THR A 102 5.00 -13.30 -5.29
C THR A 102 6.37 -13.94 -5.03
N ARG A 103 6.74 -14.97 -5.81
CA ARG A 103 8.01 -15.70 -5.66
C ARG A 103 8.99 -15.53 -6.81
N VAL A 104 8.49 -15.40 -8.04
CA VAL A 104 9.33 -15.39 -9.25
C VAL A 104 10.12 -14.08 -9.39
N VAL A 105 9.65 -12.99 -8.77
CA VAL A 105 10.38 -11.73 -8.67
C VAL A 105 10.67 -11.43 -7.20
N PRO A 106 11.89 -10.98 -6.84
CA PRO A 106 12.20 -10.54 -5.48
C PRO A 106 11.54 -9.19 -5.13
N THR A 107 10.21 -9.14 -5.11
CA THR A 107 9.40 -7.98 -4.68
C THR A 107 9.24 -7.91 -3.16
N TYR A 108 9.75 -8.90 -2.41
CA TYR A 108 9.54 -9.06 -0.97
C TYR A 108 9.81 -7.79 -0.16
N LEU A 109 10.93 -7.11 -0.44
CA LEU A 109 11.27 -5.87 0.28
C LEU A 109 10.48 -4.67 -0.22
N LEU A 110 10.08 -4.65 -1.50
CA LEU A 110 9.28 -3.57 -2.08
C LEU A 110 7.89 -3.55 -1.43
N TYR A 111 7.23 -4.70 -1.33
CA TYR A 111 5.94 -4.83 -0.66
C TYR A 111 6.02 -4.84 0.87
N GLY A 112 7.09 -5.40 1.41
CA GLY A 112 7.34 -5.46 2.85
C GLY A 112 7.99 -4.19 3.38
N ALA A 113 9.20 -4.33 3.92
CA ALA A 113 9.85 -3.30 4.73
C ALA A 113 9.95 -1.91 4.07
N ILE A 114 10.23 -1.81 2.77
CA ILE A 114 10.33 -0.50 2.10
C ILE A 114 8.97 0.20 2.10
N SER A 115 7.90 -0.52 1.76
CA SER A 115 6.54 0.02 1.82
C SER A 115 6.13 0.41 3.23
N HIS A 116 6.42 -0.44 4.22
CA HIS A 116 6.12 -0.15 5.63
C HIS A 116 6.83 1.11 6.13
N ILE A 117 8.12 1.29 5.79
CA ILE A 117 8.88 2.50 6.16
C ILE A 117 8.27 3.75 5.52
N MET A 118 7.98 3.71 4.22
CA MET A 118 7.43 4.88 3.52
C MET A 118 6.04 5.25 4.05
N LEU A 119 5.17 4.25 4.28
CA LEU A 119 3.85 4.45 4.88
C LEU A 119 3.94 4.94 6.34
N ALA A 120 4.92 4.48 7.11
CA ALA A 120 5.16 4.98 8.46
C ALA A 120 5.57 6.47 8.45
N VAL A 121 6.51 6.87 7.59
CA VAL A 121 6.92 8.27 7.45
C VAL A 121 5.74 9.14 7.02
N PHE A 122 4.98 8.67 6.03
CA PHE A 122 3.74 9.31 5.60
C PHE A 122 2.75 9.50 6.76
N ALA A 123 2.42 8.42 7.48
CA ALA A 123 1.44 8.43 8.55
C ALA A 123 1.88 9.31 9.73
N ALA A 124 3.16 9.30 10.08
CA ALA A 124 3.74 10.16 11.11
C ALA A 124 3.58 11.65 10.76
N ALA A 125 4.07 12.06 9.59
CA ALA A 125 4.04 13.45 9.17
C ALA A 125 2.61 13.95 8.93
N PHE A 126 1.79 13.16 8.23
CA PHE A 126 0.40 13.50 7.94
C PHE A 126 -0.44 13.58 9.21
N GLY A 127 -0.39 12.55 10.06
CA GLY A 127 -1.20 12.52 11.27
C GLY A 127 -0.79 13.62 12.26
N TYR A 128 0.50 13.90 12.41
CA TYR A 128 0.97 15.02 13.23
C TYR A 128 0.45 16.36 12.70
N ALA A 129 0.56 16.61 11.39
CA ALA A 129 0.05 17.83 10.77
C ALA A 129 -1.46 17.98 10.96
N VAL A 130 -2.24 16.91 10.76
CA VAL A 130 -3.69 16.92 10.97
C VAL A 130 -4.06 17.24 12.42
N LEU A 131 -3.39 16.61 13.39
CA LEU A 131 -3.67 16.84 14.81
C LEU A 131 -3.34 18.27 15.25
N LYS A 132 -2.31 18.89 14.66
CA LYS A 132 -1.89 20.25 15.02
C LYS A 132 -2.67 21.35 14.29
N THR A 133 -2.98 21.15 13.01
CA THR A 133 -3.63 22.18 12.19
C THR A 133 -5.15 22.11 12.24
N SER A 134 -5.72 20.95 12.61
CA SER A 134 -7.15 20.65 12.45
C SER A 134 -7.68 20.91 11.03
N VAL A 135 -6.80 21.11 10.03
CA VAL A 135 -6.51 20.05 9.06
C VAL A 135 -7.76 19.33 8.66
N LEU A 136 -7.91 18.12 9.17
CA LEU A 136 -9.03 17.20 8.99
C LEU A 136 -9.65 16.89 10.37
N PRO A 137 -10.80 16.17 10.43
CA PRO A 137 -11.33 15.71 11.70
C PRO A 137 -10.27 14.98 12.53
N LYS A 138 -10.27 15.20 13.85
CA LYS A 138 -9.22 14.65 14.75
C LYS A 138 -9.07 13.13 14.67
N TRP A 139 -10.15 12.40 14.38
CA TRP A 139 -10.10 10.95 14.20
C TRP A 139 -9.18 10.54 13.04
N VAL A 140 -9.04 11.36 11.99
CA VAL A 140 -8.11 11.12 10.87
C VAL A 140 -6.68 11.20 11.38
N GLY A 141 -6.36 12.20 12.20
CA GLY A 141 -5.04 12.34 12.80
C GLY A 141 -4.68 11.18 13.74
N TRP A 142 -5.61 10.77 14.60
CA TRP A 142 -5.39 9.64 15.51
C TRP A 142 -5.33 8.29 14.79
N SER A 143 -6.17 8.06 13.78
CA SER A 143 -6.10 6.83 12.98
C SER A 143 -4.82 6.77 12.16
N ALA A 144 -4.29 7.90 11.68
CA ALA A 144 -2.96 7.95 11.07
C ALA A 144 -1.85 7.55 12.06
N MET A 145 -1.94 7.95 13.34
CA MET A 145 -0.99 7.46 14.37
C MET A 145 -1.13 5.95 14.60
N GLY A 146 -2.34 5.40 14.50
CA GLY A 146 -2.57 3.95 14.52
C GLY A 146 -1.90 3.23 13.34
N VAL A 147 -2.05 3.78 12.13
CA VAL A 147 -1.36 3.29 10.92
C VAL A 147 0.15 3.36 11.11
N LEU A 148 0.69 4.44 11.65
CA LEU A 148 2.13 4.56 11.96
C LEU A 148 2.62 3.41 12.84
N VAL A 149 1.96 3.17 13.98
CA VAL A 149 2.36 2.12 14.93
C VAL A 149 2.32 0.75 14.25
N LEU A 150 1.25 0.48 13.51
CA LEU A 150 1.09 -0.77 12.76
C LEU A 150 2.21 -0.97 11.74
N GLN A 151 2.49 0.05 10.93
CA GLN A 151 3.50 -0.02 9.87
C GLN A 151 4.91 -0.22 10.44
N VAL A 152 5.25 0.46 11.54
CA VAL A 152 6.54 0.27 12.23
C VAL A 152 6.66 -1.14 12.80
N ALA A 153 5.57 -1.68 13.38
CA ALA A 153 5.56 -3.04 13.94
C ALA A 153 5.77 -4.13 12.87
N LEU A 154 5.49 -3.85 11.59
CA LEU A 154 5.63 -4.79 10.49
C LEU A 154 7.00 -4.73 9.81
N ILE A 155 7.84 -3.74 10.06
CA ILE A 155 9.19 -3.66 9.47
C ILE A 155 10.04 -4.91 9.77
N PRO A 156 10.07 -5.46 10.99
CA PRO A 156 10.88 -6.64 11.31
C PRO A 156 10.48 -7.92 10.56
N THR A 157 9.31 -7.95 9.91
CA THR A 157 8.85 -9.12 9.12
C THR A 157 9.81 -9.48 7.99
N MET A 158 10.66 -8.54 7.55
CA MET A 158 11.72 -8.82 6.57
C MET A 158 12.73 -9.90 7.00
N PHE A 159 12.80 -10.20 8.30
CA PHE A 159 13.66 -11.25 8.84
C PHE A 159 12.93 -12.59 9.05
N LEU A 160 11.62 -12.65 8.80
CA LEU A 160 10.76 -13.79 9.14
C LEU A 160 10.47 -14.69 7.92
N GLY A 161 11.38 -14.73 6.95
CA GLY A 161 11.26 -15.58 5.76
C GLY A 161 10.53 -14.93 4.58
N TYR A 162 10.40 -15.67 3.48
CA TYR A 162 9.90 -15.17 2.19
C TYR A 162 8.56 -15.80 1.76
N ASN A 163 8.04 -16.76 2.52
CA ASN A 163 6.89 -17.55 2.14
C ASN A 163 5.59 -16.74 2.29
N SER A 164 4.93 -16.41 1.18
CA SER A 164 3.73 -15.55 1.17
C SER A 164 2.50 -16.17 1.85
N SER A 165 2.48 -17.49 2.02
CA SER A 165 1.41 -18.18 2.78
C SER A 165 1.54 -18.02 4.29
N GLU A 166 2.70 -17.60 4.80
CA GLU A 166 2.90 -17.33 6.22
C GLU A 166 2.41 -15.93 6.59
N PHE A 167 1.80 -15.79 7.78
CA PHE A 167 1.20 -14.52 8.20
C PHE A 167 2.21 -13.38 8.31
N PHE A 168 3.40 -13.66 8.87
CA PHE A 168 4.41 -12.67 9.23
C PHE A 168 5.68 -12.70 8.36
N ALA A 169 5.68 -13.38 7.21
CA ALA A 169 6.83 -13.33 6.30
C ALA A 169 7.03 -11.94 5.68
N ALA A 170 8.19 -11.72 5.06
CA ALA A 170 8.54 -10.46 4.40
C ALA A 170 7.52 -10.03 3.34
N ASN A 171 6.87 -10.99 2.68
CA ASN A 171 5.72 -10.80 1.79
C ASN A 171 4.52 -11.65 2.22
N GLY A 172 4.36 -11.81 3.54
CA GLY A 172 3.29 -12.58 4.14
C GLY A 172 1.94 -11.94 3.91
N TRP A 173 0.89 -12.76 3.90
CA TRP A 173 -0.48 -12.28 3.68
C TRP A 173 -1.01 -11.40 4.81
N GLY A 174 -0.52 -11.61 6.03
CA GLY A 174 -0.82 -10.75 7.16
C GLY A 174 -0.11 -9.42 7.01
N SER A 175 1.22 -9.45 6.96
CA SER A 175 2.09 -8.27 6.91
C SER A 175 1.80 -7.36 5.71
N VAL A 176 1.69 -7.92 4.52
CA VAL A 176 1.52 -7.14 3.28
C VAL A 176 0.06 -7.05 2.87
N ALA A 177 -0.57 -8.16 2.49
CA ALA A 177 -1.87 -8.11 1.84
C ALA A 177 -2.96 -7.49 2.72
N THR A 178 -2.98 -7.89 3.99
CA THR A 178 -3.96 -7.40 4.94
C THR A 178 -3.63 -5.97 5.37
N PHE A 179 -2.44 -5.71 5.91
CA PHE A 179 -2.16 -4.42 6.55
C PHE A 179 -1.85 -3.28 5.56
N ASN A 180 -1.19 -3.54 4.43
CA ASN A 180 -1.07 -2.53 3.37
C ASN A 180 -2.43 -2.33 2.70
N GLY A 181 -3.20 -3.40 2.44
CA GLY A 181 -4.56 -3.29 1.92
C GLY A 181 -5.48 -2.44 2.79
N LEU A 182 -5.46 -2.64 4.11
CA LEU A 182 -6.17 -1.81 5.09
C LEU A 182 -5.71 -0.35 5.06
N THR A 183 -4.40 -0.12 4.93
CA THR A 183 -3.85 1.24 4.83
C THR A 183 -4.35 1.95 3.57
N VAL A 184 -4.41 1.25 2.43
CA VAL A 184 -4.95 1.80 1.18
C VAL A 184 -6.44 2.10 1.28
N LEU A 185 -7.22 1.23 1.92
CA LEU A 185 -8.64 1.50 2.20
C LEU A 185 -8.80 2.73 3.09
N TRP A 186 -7.98 2.85 4.14
CA TRP A 186 -7.96 4.01 5.02
C TRP A 186 -7.63 5.30 4.24
N ILE A 187 -6.61 5.28 3.37
CA ILE A 187 -6.28 6.41 2.47
C ILE A 187 -7.50 6.78 1.61
N GLY A 188 -8.19 5.79 1.03
CA GLY A 188 -9.40 6.02 0.24
C GLY A 188 -10.51 6.71 1.03
N VAL A 189 -10.76 6.28 2.27
CA VAL A 189 -11.72 6.92 3.18
C VAL A 189 -11.31 8.36 3.50
N VAL A 190 -10.02 8.59 3.79
CA VAL A 190 -9.49 9.95 4.02
C VAL A 190 -9.66 10.82 2.78
N GLY A 191 -9.41 10.29 1.58
CA GLY A 191 -9.65 10.98 0.32
C GLY A 191 -11.11 11.41 0.16
N LEU A 192 -12.07 10.54 0.48
CA LEU A 192 -13.50 10.89 0.48
C LEU A 192 -13.83 11.99 1.49
N VAL A 193 -13.21 11.97 2.67
CA VAL A 193 -13.38 13.02 3.69
C VAL A 193 -12.85 14.36 3.19
N VAL A 194 -11.73 14.38 2.48
CA VAL A 194 -11.17 15.59 1.85
C VAL A 194 -12.12 16.12 0.77
N MET A 195 -12.65 15.26 -0.10
CA MET A 195 -13.57 15.65 -1.17
C MET A 195 -14.93 16.16 -0.68
N ARG A 196 -15.43 15.63 0.45
CA ARG A 196 -16.71 16.05 1.06
C ARG A 196 -16.62 17.35 1.85
N ARG A 197 -15.46 18.02 1.86
CA ARG A 197 -15.35 19.31 2.53
C ARG A 197 -16.22 20.34 1.82
N PRO A 198 -17.09 21.06 2.54
CA PRO A 198 -17.77 22.19 1.96
C PRO A 198 -16.68 23.16 1.49
N ARG A 199 -16.67 23.44 0.18
CA ARG A 199 -15.91 24.59 -0.33
C ARG A 199 -16.52 25.80 0.36
N THR A 200 -15.81 26.38 1.31
CA THR A 200 -16.06 27.76 1.70
C THR A 200 -15.80 28.59 0.45
N LEU A 201 -16.86 28.86 -0.30
CA LEU A 201 -16.90 29.95 -1.26
C LEU A 201 -16.67 31.22 -0.44
N THR A 202 -15.41 31.61 -0.26
CA THR A 202 -15.12 32.97 0.19
C THR A 202 -15.46 33.90 -0.99
N PRO A 203 -16.33 34.91 -0.76
CA PRO A 203 -16.73 35.89 -1.77
C PRO A 203 -15.56 36.76 -2.24
#